data_AF-A0A383S2V1-F1
#
_entry.id   AF-A0A383S2V1-F1
#
_cell.length_a   1.000
_cell.length_b   1.000
_cell.length_c   1.000
_cell.angle_alpha   90.00
_cell.angle_beta   90.00
_cell.angle_gamma   90.00
#
_symmetry.space_group_name_H-M   'P 1'
#
loop_
_entity.id
_entity.type
_entity.pdbx_description
1 polymer ?
#
loop_
_entity_poly.entity_id
_entity_poly.type
_entity_poly.pdbx_seq_one_letter_code
_entity_poly.pdbx_strand_id
1 'polypeptide(L)'
;MVDGFQVRVVVEGDIGVLHWSGYADQHTLDEAVSLAADDSLIGRGLRRVEASVPATDRPAQRALHKAGFRREGRRRRAVPDGDGGFVDALLYARLIEDQVYGMGAMTAIMDSVMPAHRVIGHVIIRDEIDRILFVEPTYKEDWELPGGVVEVDESPRDGAIREVREELGVEITVRDQPLVADWMPPYLGWHDALEFIFDGGRIAASDIETFVPPPEEIRDYHWVAPAEIPLRVKDFSARRIAGILDGTGLGYTEAGSPVDPGRSPG
;
A
#
# COMPACT_ATOMS: atom_id res chain seq x y z
N MET A 1 -33.48 7.24 33.65
CA MET A 1 -33.11 5.81 33.54
C MET A 1 -31.83 5.76 32.75
N VAL A 2 -30.77 5.19 33.29
CA VAL A 2 -29.55 4.92 32.48
C VAL A 2 -29.97 3.83 31.51
N ASP A 3 -29.99 4.12 30.21
CA ASP A 3 -30.27 3.11 29.20
C ASP A 3 -29.24 1.98 29.36
N GLY A 4 -29.73 0.76 29.57
CA GLY A 4 -28.88 -0.42 29.72
C GLY A 4 -28.07 -0.67 28.45
N PHE A 5 -26.91 -1.32 28.61
CA PHE A 5 -26.15 -1.77 27.45
C PHE A 5 -26.96 -2.79 26.64
N GLN A 6 -27.06 -2.57 25.33
CA GLN A 6 -27.82 -3.41 24.42
C GLN A 6 -27.00 -3.69 23.16
N VAL A 7 -27.06 -4.93 22.68
CA VAL A 7 -26.49 -5.36 21.40
C VAL A 7 -27.63 -5.85 20.51
N ARG A 8 -27.61 -5.44 19.25
CA ARG A 8 -28.58 -5.85 18.23
C ARG A 8 -27.87 -6.17 16.92
N VAL A 9 -28.41 -7.12 16.17
CA VAL A 9 -27.96 -7.43 14.81
C VAL A 9 -29.12 -7.21 13.86
N VAL A 10 -28.91 -6.38 12.85
CA VAL A 10 -29.87 -6.16 11.76
C VAL A 10 -29.44 -7.02 10.59
N VAL A 11 -30.33 -7.89 10.08
CA VAL A 11 -29.99 -8.82 9.00
C VAL A 11 -30.50 -8.27 7.67
N GLU A 12 -29.60 -8.16 6.70
CA GLU A 12 -29.88 -7.76 5.32
C GLU A 12 -29.38 -8.87 4.38
N GLY A 13 -30.31 -9.71 3.90
CA GLY A 13 -29.95 -10.91 3.15
C GLY A 13 -29.18 -11.91 4.01
N ASP A 14 -27.94 -12.21 3.62
CA ASP A 14 -27.03 -13.11 4.34
C ASP A 14 -25.94 -12.37 5.13
N ILE A 15 -26.11 -11.05 5.33
CA ILE A 15 -25.22 -10.18 6.10
C ILE A 15 -25.91 -9.71 7.38
N GLY A 16 -25.23 -9.80 8.52
CA GLY A 16 -25.65 -9.18 9.78
C GLY A 16 -24.88 -7.90 10.06
N VAL A 17 -25.56 -6.80 10.40
CA VAL A 17 -24.93 -5.56 10.85
C VAL A 17 -25.06 -5.45 12.36
N LEU A 18 -23.93 -5.51 13.06
CA LEU A 18 -23.82 -5.45 14.50
C LEU A 18 -23.86 -4.00 14.97
N HIS A 19 -24.77 -3.72 15.91
CA HIS A 19 -24.89 -2.43 16.59
C HIS A 19 -24.98 -2.64 18.10
N TRP A 20 -24.46 -1.68 18.86
CA TRP A 20 -24.68 -1.61 20.29
C TRP A 20 -24.86 -0.18 20.77
N SER A 21 -25.46 -0.03 21.94
CA SER A 21 -25.73 1.25 22.58
C SER A 21 -25.70 1.11 24.10
N GLY A 22 -25.52 2.23 24.80
CA GLY A 22 -25.37 2.24 26.27
C GLY A 22 -23.91 1.99 26.70
N TYR A 23 -23.67 2.09 28.00
CA TYR A 23 -22.35 1.89 28.59
C TYR A 23 -22.16 0.45 29.07
N ALA A 24 -21.03 -0.15 28.72
CA ALA A 24 -20.55 -1.41 29.25
C ALA A 24 -19.08 -1.28 29.65
N ASP A 25 -18.65 -2.04 30.65
CA ASP A 25 -17.22 -2.25 30.84
C ASP A 25 -16.62 -3.07 29.68
N GLN A 26 -15.29 -3.06 29.59
CA GLN A 26 -14.59 -3.73 28.50
C GLN A 26 -14.88 -5.24 28.44
N HIS A 27 -15.05 -5.90 29.59
CA HIS A 27 -15.28 -7.34 29.64
C HIS A 27 -16.66 -7.69 29.06
N THR A 28 -17.69 -6.96 29.48
CA THR A 28 -19.06 -7.08 28.99
C THR A 28 -19.15 -6.79 27.50
N LEU A 29 -18.46 -5.75 27.02
CA LEU A 29 -18.40 -5.42 25.59
C LEU A 29 -17.73 -6.53 24.77
N ASP A 30 -16.58 -7.04 25.23
CA ASP A 30 -15.87 -8.15 24.59
C ASP A 30 -16.77 -9.38 24.43
N GLU A 31 -17.45 -9.79 25.50
CA GLU A 31 -18.33 -10.96 25.49
C GLU A 31 -19.55 -10.76 24.60
N ALA A 32 -20.21 -9.61 24.70
CA ALA A 32 -21.43 -9.36 23.95
C ALA A 32 -21.18 -9.26 22.44
N VAL A 33 -20.07 -8.65 22.00
CA VAL A 33 -19.67 -8.62 20.59
C VAL A 33 -19.34 -10.02 20.09
N SER A 34 -18.60 -10.82 20.86
CA SER A 34 -18.28 -12.19 20.50
C SER A 34 -19.53 -13.06 20.35
N LEU A 35 -20.41 -13.05 21.34
CA LEU A 35 -21.64 -13.85 21.35
C LEU A 35 -22.58 -13.45 20.22
N ALA A 36 -22.76 -12.15 19.96
CA ALA A 36 -23.61 -11.68 18.88
C ALA A 36 -23.06 -12.08 17.49
N ALA A 37 -21.74 -12.03 17.32
CA ALA A 37 -21.09 -12.46 16.08
C ALA A 37 -21.22 -13.97 15.87
N ASP A 38 -20.98 -14.79 16.90
CA ASP A 38 -21.08 -16.25 16.82
C ASP A 38 -22.54 -16.70 16.60
N ASP A 39 -23.52 -16.11 17.29
CA ASP A 39 -24.95 -16.37 17.03
C ASP A 39 -25.33 -16.04 15.59
N SER A 40 -24.82 -14.91 15.07
CA SER A 40 -25.13 -14.49 13.70
C SER A 40 -24.51 -15.41 12.65
N LEU A 41 -23.22 -15.71 12.76
CA LEU A 41 -22.50 -16.52 11.78
C LEU A 41 -22.88 -18.00 11.88
N ILE A 42 -22.81 -18.57 13.08
CA ILE A 42 -22.99 -20.01 13.30
C ILE A 42 -24.46 -20.33 13.58
N GLY A 43 -25.09 -19.59 14.50
CA GLY A 43 -26.46 -19.86 14.93
C GLY A 43 -27.50 -19.58 13.85
N ARG A 44 -27.34 -18.48 13.12
CA ARG A 44 -28.26 -18.03 12.05
C ARG A 44 -27.77 -18.34 10.65
N GLY A 45 -26.54 -18.82 10.50
CA GLY A 45 -25.96 -19.18 9.20
C GLY A 45 -25.71 -17.99 8.26
N LEU A 46 -25.50 -16.79 8.81
CA LEU A 46 -25.11 -15.63 8.00
C LEU A 46 -23.68 -15.83 7.50
N ARG A 47 -23.39 -15.42 6.25
CA ARG A 47 -22.02 -15.54 5.71
C ARG A 47 -21.07 -14.50 6.28
N ARG A 48 -21.61 -13.39 6.80
CA ARG A 48 -20.86 -12.19 7.16
C ARG A 48 -21.54 -11.41 8.26
N VAL A 49 -20.74 -10.88 9.18
CA VAL A 49 -21.16 -9.87 10.15
C VAL A 49 -20.29 -8.63 10.01
N GLU A 50 -20.92 -7.46 9.97
CA GLU A 50 -20.27 -6.17 9.82
C GLU A 50 -20.44 -5.32 11.08
N ALA A 51 -19.46 -4.45 11.35
CA ALA A 51 -19.56 -3.43 12.38
C ALA A 51 -18.91 -2.13 11.90
N SER A 52 -19.48 -1.00 12.31
CA SER A 52 -18.91 0.33 12.06
C SER A 52 -18.79 1.08 13.37
N VAL A 53 -17.58 1.49 13.73
CA VAL A 53 -17.30 2.14 15.02
C VAL A 53 -16.52 3.45 14.82
N PRO A 54 -16.70 4.46 15.70
CA PRO A 54 -15.86 5.66 15.65
C PRO A 54 -14.38 5.31 15.80
N ALA A 55 -13.50 5.97 15.04
CA ALA A 55 -12.05 5.74 15.11
C ALA A 55 -11.45 6.08 16.49
N THR A 56 -12.16 6.88 17.28
CA THR A 56 -11.81 7.23 18.66
C THR A 56 -12.21 6.17 19.69
N ASP A 57 -13.10 5.24 19.34
CA ASP A 57 -13.62 4.21 20.26
C ASP A 57 -12.66 3.01 20.34
N ARG A 58 -11.62 3.15 21.17
CA ARG A 58 -10.64 2.08 21.40
C ARG A 58 -11.25 0.83 22.05
N PRO A 59 -12.16 0.93 23.05
CA PRO A 59 -12.83 -0.24 23.61
C PRO A 59 -13.56 -1.10 22.57
N ALA A 60 -14.29 -0.45 21.66
CA ALA A 60 -14.97 -1.13 20.56
C ALA A 60 -14.02 -1.83 19.60
N GLN A 61 -12.95 -1.14 19.17
CA GLN A 61 -11.93 -1.72 18.29
C GLN A 61 -11.32 -2.97 18.92
N ARG A 62 -10.99 -2.92 20.22
CA ARG A 62 -10.45 -4.05 20.97
C ARG A 62 -11.44 -5.22 21.04
N ALA A 63 -12.72 -4.96 21.31
CA ALA A 63 -13.74 -6.00 21.35
C ALA A 63 -13.93 -6.68 19.99
N LEU A 64 -13.95 -5.89 18.91
CA LEU A 64 -14.04 -6.41 17.53
C LEU A 64 -12.83 -7.28 17.17
N HIS A 65 -11.61 -6.83 17.44
CA HIS A 65 -10.41 -7.63 17.20
C HIS A 65 -10.45 -8.94 18.00
N LYS A 66 -10.83 -8.90 19.28
CA LYS A 66 -10.94 -10.10 20.12
C LYS A 66 -12.02 -11.07 19.62
N ALA A 67 -13.07 -10.55 19.01
CA ALA A 67 -14.15 -11.34 18.41
C ALA A 67 -13.83 -11.82 16.98
N GLY A 68 -12.61 -11.58 16.47
CA GLY A 68 -12.15 -12.08 15.17
C GLY A 68 -12.49 -11.19 13.97
N PHE A 69 -12.96 -9.95 14.20
CA PHE A 69 -13.22 -9.02 13.10
C PHE A 69 -11.92 -8.43 12.55
N ARG A 70 -11.88 -8.31 11.22
CA ARG A 70 -10.80 -7.66 10.47
C ARG A 70 -11.27 -6.27 10.01
N ARG A 71 -10.35 -5.31 9.97
CA ARG A 71 -10.65 -3.96 9.48
C ARG A 71 -10.56 -3.93 7.96
N GLU A 72 -11.65 -3.56 7.30
CA GLU A 72 -11.72 -3.53 5.83
C GLU A 72 -11.66 -2.11 5.26
N GLY A 73 -11.94 -1.08 6.06
CA GLY A 73 -11.97 0.26 5.52
C GLY A 73 -12.21 1.37 6.53
N ARG A 74 -12.29 2.58 5.98
CA ARG A 74 -12.48 3.82 6.73
C ARG A 74 -13.38 4.77 5.96
N ARG A 75 -14.43 5.27 6.61
CA ARG A 75 -15.23 6.39 6.11
C ARG A 75 -14.76 7.66 6.78
N ARG A 76 -14.15 8.57 6.02
CA ARG A 76 -13.59 9.82 6.55
C ARG A 76 -14.71 10.74 7.04
N ARG A 77 -14.57 11.29 8.25
CA ARG A 77 -15.51 12.25 8.85
C ARG A 77 -16.98 11.82 8.78
N ALA A 78 -17.25 10.55 9.09
CA ALA A 78 -18.57 9.94 8.92
C ALA A 78 -19.41 9.87 10.20
N VAL A 79 -18.81 10.07 11.39
CA VAL A 79 -19.51 9.98 12.67
C VAL A 79 -19.45 11.31 13.40
N PRO A 80 -20.58 11.91 13.83
CA PRO A 80 -20.57 13.12 14.65
C PRO A 80 -19.80 12.90 15.96
N ASP A 81 -18.98 13.86 16.38
CA ASP A 81 -18.21 13.78 17.63
C ASP A 81 -18.95 14.34 18.86
N GLY A 82 -20.11 14.98 18.66
CA GLY A 82 -20.90 15.63 19.71
C GLY A 82 -20.60 17.12 19.89
N ASP A 83 -19.48 17.61 19.36
CA ASP A 83 -19.01 19.00 19.47
C ASP A 83 -19.15 19.77 18.13
N GLY A 84 -20.03 19.29 17.26
CA GLY A 84 -20.26 19.85 15.92
C GLY A 84 -19.21 19.45 14.88
N GLY A 85 -18.27 18.58 15.24
CA GLY A 85 -17.30 17.97 14.34
C GLY A 85 -17.69 16.55 13.92
N PHE A 86 -16.77 15.91 13.22
CA PHE A 86 -16.93 14.55 12.72
C PHE A 86 -15.62 13.79 12.82
N VAL A 87 -15.67 12.56 13.31
CA VAL A 87 -14.57 11.59 13.31
C VAL A 87 -14.79 10.54 12.24
N ASP A 88 -13.71 9.83 11.90
CA ASP A 88 -13.76 8.73 10.96
C ASP A 88 -14.55 7.54 11.55
N ALA A 89 -15.24 6.79 10.68
CA ALA A 89 -15.76 5.47 11.02
C ALA A 89 -14.80 4.40 10.51
N LEU A 90 -14.43 3.45 11.37
CA LEU A 90 -13.70 2.26 10.99
C LEU A 90 -14.69 1.14 10.67
N LEU A 91 -14.50 0.50 9.52
CA LEU A 91 -15.34 -0.57 9.02
C LEU A 91 -14.68 -1.91 9.31
N TYR A 92 -15.44 -2.81 9.90
CA TYR A 92 -15.01 -4.13 10.29
C TYR A 92 -15.95 -5.18 9.75
N ALA A 93 -15.41 -6.36 9.47
CA ALA A 93 -16.22 -7.53 9.21
C ALA A 93 -15.56 -8.81 9.70
N ARG A 94 -16.39 -9.82 9.90
CA ARG A 94 -16.00 -11.21 10.14
C ARG A 94 -16.82 -12.09 9.22
N LEU A 95 -16.14 -12.97 8.49
CA LEU A 95 -16.77 -13.97 7.63
C LEU A 95 -16.96 -15.29 8.39
N ILE A 96 -17.90 -16.12 7.92
CA ILE A 96 -18.10 -17.47 8.47
C ILE A 96 -16.87 -18.36 8.28
N GLU A 97 -16.10 -18.15 7.20
CA GLU A 97 -14.89 -18.90 6.88
C GLU A 97 -13.66 -18.43 7.67
N ASP A 98 -13.75 -17.30 8.38
CA ASP A 98 -12.60 -16.76 9.09
C ASP A 98 -12.21 -17.63 10.28
N GLN A 99 -10.93 -18.01 10.33
CA GLN A 99 -10.35 -18.56 11.53
C GLN A 99 -10.34 -17.48 12.63
N VAL A 100 -10.95 -17.77 13.77
CA VAL A 100 -11.04 -16.84 14.91
C VAL A 100 -10.26 -17.26 16.15
N TYR A 101 -9.62 -18.43 16.11
CA TYR A 101 -8.76 -18.92 17.18
C TYR A 101 -7.37 -19.30 16.67
N GLY A 102 -6.36 -19.16 17.55
CA GLY A 102 -4.98 -19.52 17.27
C GLY A 102 -4.19 -18.45 16.51
N MET A 103 -2.98 -18.81 16.10
CA MET A 103 -2.02 -17.87 15.50
C MET A 103 -2.51 -17.26 14.18
N GLY A 104 -3.16 -18.04 13.32
CA GLY A 104 -3.68 -17.55 12.04
C GLY A 104 -4.74 -16.45 12.20
N ALA A 105 -5.61 -16.58 13.21
CA ALA A 105 -6.58 -15.53 13.55
C ALA A 105 -5.89 -14.24 13.97
N MET A 106 -4.88 -14.35 14.85
CA MET A 106 -4.12 -13.20 15.34
C MET A 106 -3.40 -12.47 14.20
N THR A 107 -2.69 -13.21 13.33
CA THR A 107 -1.94 -12.60 12.23
C THR A 107 -2.84 -11.92 11.21
N ALA A 108 -4.01 -12.50 10.90
CA ALA A 108 -4.96 -11.91 9.96
C ALA A 108 -5.61 -10.62 10.51
N ILE A 109 -5.88 -10.55 11.81
CA ILE A 109 -6.33 -9.30 12.45
C ILE A 109 -5.22 -8.25 12.38
N MET A 110 -3.99 -8.63 12.76
CA MET A 110 -2.83 -7.73 12.73
C MET A 110 -2.62 -7.17 11.32
N ASP A 111 -2.64 -8.01 10.30
CA ASP A 111 -2.49 -7.61 8.89
C ASP A 111 -3.54 -6.54 8.50
N SER A 112 -4.80 -6.73 8.87
CA SER A 112 -5.88 -5.76 8.57
C SER A 112 -5.72 -4.38 9.24
N VAL A 113 -4.88 -4.29 10.29
CA VAL A 113 -4.72 -3.05 11.06
C VAL A 113 -3.35 -2.40 10.95
N MET A 114 -2.33 -3.15 10.54
CA MET A 114 -0.97 -2.64 10.37
C MET A 114 -0.88 -1.71 9.16
N PRO A 115 0.06 -0.74 9.17
CA PRO A 115 0.30 0.10 8.01
C PRO A 115 0.76 -0.74 6.81
N ALA A 116 0.19 -0.46 5.64
CA ALA A 116 0.69 -0.95 4.37
C ALA A 116 1.33 0.21 3.63
N HIS A 117 2.54 0.00 3.11
CA HIS A 117 3.24 0.96 2.28
C HIS A 117 3.07 0.57 0.82
N ARG A 118 2.91 1.56 -0.06
CA ARG A 118 3.00 1.31 -1.50
C ARG A 118 4.42 0.89 -1.83
N VAL A 119 4.56 -0.11 -2.68
CA VAL A 119 5.85 -0.56 -3.19
C VAL A 119 5.93 -0.25 -4.67
N ILE A 120 7.09 0.21 -5.12
CA ILE A 120 7.39 0.58 -6.51
C ILE A 120 8.63 -0.21 -6.94
N GLY A 121 8.61 -0.80 -8.13
CA GLY A 121 9.73 -1.50 -8.74
C GLY A 121 10.10 -0.83 -10.05
N HIS A 122 11.30 -0.23 -10.12
CA HIS A 122 11.86 0.36 -11.34
C HIS A 122 13.16 -0.33 -11.75
N VAL A 123 13.57 -0.12 -13.01
CA VAL A 123 14.85 -0.58 -13.53
C VAL A 123 15.67 0.54 -14.13
N ILE A 124 16.98 0.46 -13.99
CA ILE A 124 17.91 1.20 -14.85
C ILE A 124 18.33 0.29 -16.00
N ILE A 125 18.01 0.71 -17.21
CA ILE A 125 18.45 0.08 -18.45
C ILE A 125 19.40 1.04 -19.16
N ARG A 126 20.52 0.50 -19.63
CA ARG A 126 21.55 1.25 -20.38
C ARG A 126 21.57 0.83 -21.85
N ASP A 127 21.89 1.76 -22.74
CA ASP A 127 22.18 1.41 -24.13
C ASP A 127 23.67 1.11 -24.36
N GLU A 128 24.10 0.97 -25.61
CA GLU A 128 25.48 0.69 -26.01
C GLU A 128 26.46 1.82 -25.71
N ILE A 129 25.97 3.04 -25.45
CA ILE A 129 26.77 4.24 -25.17
C ILE A 129 26.51 4.82 -23.76
N ASP A 130 25.93 4.01 -22.87
CA ASP A 130 25.68 4.33 -21.46
C ASP A 130 24.68 5.47 -21.22
N ARG A 131 23.76 5.71 -22.17
CA ARG A 131 22.53 6.46 -21.92
C ARG A 131 21.54 5.61 -21.12
N ILE A 132 20.71 6.25 -20.32
CA ILE A 132 19.68 5.61 -19.51
C ILE A 132 18.32 5.74 -20.18
N LEU A 133 17.55 4.66 -20.20
CA LEU A 133 16.18 4.66 -20.71
C LEU A 133 15.22 5.31 -19.71
N PHE A 134 14.35 6.18 -20.22
CA PHE A 134 13.22 6.74 -19.50
C PHE A 134 11.94 6.58 -20.29
N VAL A 135 10.82 6.45 -19.58
CA VAL A 135 9.46 6.59 -20.11
C VAL A 135 8.98 8.02 -19.90
N GLU A 136 8.24 8.56 -20.87
CA GLU A 136 7.52 9.83 -20.74
C GLU A 136 6.04 9.56 -20.47
N PRO A 137 5.54 9.73 -19.24
CA PRO A 137 4.13 9.45 -18.94
C PRO A 137 3.18 10.46 -19.59
N THR A 138 1.94 10.05 -19.86
CA THR A 138 0.92 10.94 -20.48
C THR A 138 0.39 12.00 -19.52
N TYR A 139 0.47 11.78 -18.20
CA TYR A 139 -0.21 12.57 -17.17
C TYR A 139 0.68 13.57 -16.41
N LYS A 140 1.99 13.62 -16.67
CA LYS A 140 2.92 14.57 -16.05
C LYS A 140 4.07 14.93 -16.98
N GLU A 141 4.81 15.98 -16.62
CA GLU A 141 5.94 16.47 -17.41
C GLU A 141 7.24 15.70 -17.14
N ASP A 142 7.44 15.24 -15.90
CA ASP A 142 8.67 14.55 -15.52
C ASP A 142 8.68 13.11 -16.02
N TRP A 143 9.83 12.72 -16.56
CA TRP A 143 10.09 11.36 -17.02
C TRP A 143 10.40 10.43 -15.85
N GLU A 144 10.18 9.14 -16.05
CA GLU A 144 10.41 8.09 -15.05
C GLU A 144 11.26 6.96 -15.62
N LEU A 145 11.89 6.21 -14.71
CA LEU A 145 12.50 4.94 -15.10
C LEU A 145 11.39 3.96 -15.49
N PRO A 146 11.63 3.02 -16.42
CA PRO A 146 10.69 1.94 -16.68
C PRO A 146 10.41 1.13 -15.41
N GLY A 147 9.15 0.75 -15.23
CA GLY A 147 8.64 0.11 -14.02
C GLY A 147 7.43 0.83 -13.44
N GLY A 148 7.01 0.41 -12.25
CA GLY A 148 5.74 0.89 -11.70
C GLY A 148 5.39 0.36 -10.32
N VAL A 149 4.11 0.48 -9.98
CA VAL A 149 3.58 0.04 -8.70
C VAL A 149 3.51 -1.49 -8.68
N VAL A 150 4.01 -2.07 -7.59
CA VAL A 150 3.95 -3.51 -7.37
C VAL A 150 2.52 -3.93 -7.02
N GLU A 151 2.05 -5.01 -7.64
CA GLU A 151 0.72 -5.54 -7.38
C GLU A 151 0.61 -6.24 -6.02
N VAL A 152 -0.62 -6.54 -5.60
CA VAL A 152 -0.87 -7.31 -4.37
C VAL A 152 -0.28 -8.71 -4.54
N ASP A 153 0.40 -9.20 -3.50
CA ASP A 153 1.09 -10.50 -3.46
C ASP A 153 2.25 -10.65 -4.47
N GLU A 154 2.72 -9.53 -5.04
CA GLU A 154 3.85 -9.48 -5.97
C GLU A 154 5.14 -9.02 -5.26
N SER A 155 6.28 -9.58 -5.64
CA SER A 155 7.57 -9.10 -5.14
C SER A 155 8.02 -7.84 -5.91
N PRO A 156 8.80 -6.92 -5.30
CA PRO A 156 9.29 -5.74 -6.02
C PRO A 156 10.09 -6.07 -7.29
N ARG A 157 10.79 -7.22 -7.27
CA ARG A 157 11.56 -7.72 -8.40
C ARG A 157 10.66 -8.18 -9.53
N ASP A 158 9.63 -8.96 -9.21
CA ASP A 158 8.70 -9.49 -10.21
C ASP A 158 7.85 -8.36 -10.80
N GLY A 159 7.43 -7.40 -9.98
CA GLY A 159 6.75 -6.19 -10.45
C GLY A 159 7.60 -5.39 -11.43
N ALA A 160 8.87 -5.13 -11.11
CA ALA A 160 9.77 -4.44 -12.04
C ALA A 160 9.95 -5.20 -13.38
N ILE A 161 10.01 -6.54 -13.35
CA ILE A 161 10.10 -7.36 -14.57
C ILE A 161 8.78 -7.32 -15.37
N ARG A 162 7.64 -7.46 -14.69
CA ARG A 162 6.31 -7.41 -15.30
C ARG A 162 6.09 -6.07 -16.00
N GLU A 163 6.35 -4.98 -15.31
CA GLU A 163 6.19 -3.63 -15.83
C GLU A 163 7.10 -3.41 -17.04
N VAL A 164 8.38 -3.80 -17.00
CA VAL A 164 9.26 -3.69 -18.17
C VAL A 164 8.72 -4.46 -19.36
N ARG A 165 8.18 -5.66 -19.16
CA ARG A 165 7.58 -6.44 -20.24
C ARG A 165 6.34 -5.76 -20.82
N GLU A 166 5.50 -5.14 -19.98
CA GLU A 166 4.27 -4.45 -20.37
C GLU A 166 4.54 -3.11 -21.04
N GLU A 167 5.45 -2.32 -20.47
CA GLU A 167 5.84 -1.01 -20.95
C GLU A 167 6.76 -1.06 -22.14
N LEU A 168 7.67 -2.05 -22.27
CA LEU A 168 8.74 -2.05 -23.27
C LEU A 168 8.70 -3.26 -24.21
N GLY A 169 7.90 -4.29 -23.92
CA GLY A 169 7.81 -5.50 -24.74
C GLY A 169 9.04 -6.40 -24.73
N VAL A 170 9.99 -6.17 -23.82
CA VAL A 170 11.26 -6.90 -23.73
C VAL A 170 11.32 -7.73 -22.46
N GLU A 171 11.96 -8.89 -22.57
CA GLU A 171 12.26 -9.74 -21.41
C GLU A 171 13.63 -9.35 -20.85
N ILE A 172 13.68 -9.03 -19.56
CA ILE A 172 14.91 -8.70 -18.86
C ILE A 172 15.20 -9.70 -17.74
N THR A 173 16.47 -9.82 -17.37
CA THR A 173 16.87 -10.47 -16.14
C THR A 173 17.51 -9.44 -15.23
N VAL A 174 16.90 -9.20 -14.07
CA VAL A 174 17.48 -8.36 -13.03
C VAL A 174 18.21 -9.22 -11.99
N ARG A 175 19.27 -8.66 -11.40
CA ARG A 175 20.03 -9.28 -10.31
C ARG A 175 19.15 -9.48 -9.06
N ASP A 176 19.57 -10.37 -8.16
CA ASP A 176 18.83 -10.65 -6.92
C ASP A 176 18.78 -9.46 -5.95
N GLN A 177 19.78 -8.57 -6.01
CA GLN A 177 19.87 -7.41 -5.13
C GLN A 177 19.47 -6.12 -5.87
N PRO A 178 18.56 -5.30 -5.32
CA PRO A 178 18.29 -3.98 -5.85
C PRO A 178 19.54 -3.09 -5.73
N LEU A 179 19.74 -2.19 -6.69
CA LEU A 179 20.71 -1.11 -6.61
C LEU A 179 20.37 -0.17 -5.45
N VAL A 180 19.07 0.13 -5.28
CA VAL A 180 18.54 1.02 -4.25
C VAL A 180 17.23 0.50 -3.67
N ALA A 181 17.06 0.65 -2.37
CA ALA A 181 15.78 0.67 -1.67
C ALA A 181 15.60 2.07 -1.06
N ASP A 182 14.67 2.86 -1.61
CA ASP A 182 14.42 4.23 -1.20
C ASP A 182 13.09 4.34 -0.45
N TRP A 183 13.11 4.98 0.72
CA TRP A 183 11.87 5.45 1.34
C TRP A 183 11.50 6.82 0.81
N MET A 184 10.30 6.93 0.25
CA MET A 184 9.75 8.15 -0.33
C MET A 184 8.71 8.77 0.63
N PRO A 185 8.86 10.03 1.06
CA PRO A 185 7.89 10.68 1.92
C PRO A 185 6.57 10.95 1.19
N PRO A 186 5.48 11.28 1.93
CA PRO A 186 4.21 11.68 1.34
C PRO A 186 4.36 12.81 0.30
N TYR A 187 3.70 12.65 -0.85
CA TYR A 187 3.82 13.58 -1.98
C TYR A 187 2.50 13.70 -2.75
N LEU A 188 2.06 14.93 -3.08
CA LEU A 188 0.82 15.22 -3.83
C LEU A 188 -0.43 14.44 -3.36
N GLY A 189 -0.58 14.27 -2.04
CA GLY A 189 -1.72 13.56 -1.44
C GLY A 189 -1.55 12.05 -1.35
N TRP A 190 -0.48 11.49 -1.91
CA TRP A 190 -0.07 10.11 -1.66
C TRP A 190 0.58 9.98 -0.29
N HIS A 191 0.35 8.84 0.38
CA HIS A 191 1.18 8.39 1.49
C HIS A 191 2.57 7.99 0.97
N ASP A 192 3.44 7.70 1.93
CA ASP A 192 4.80 7.23 1.67
C ASP A 192 4.84 5.94 0.85
N ALA A 193 6.00 5.66 0.29
CA ALA A 193 6.25 4.47 -0.52
C ALA A 193 7.68 3.95 -0.32
N LEU A 194 7.90 2.69 -0.69
CA LEU A 194 9.20 2.07 -0.83
C LEU A 194 9.46 1.83 -2.31
N GLU A 195 10.55 2.37 -2.84
CA GLU A 195 10.94 2.18 -4.21
C GLU A 195 12.21 1.33 -4.31
N PHE A 196 12.14 0.26 -5.09
CA PHE A 196 13.25 -0.63 -5.39
C PHE A 196 13.70 -0.39 -6.81
N ILE A 197 14.97 -0.04 -7.01
CA ILE A 197 15.56 0.10 -8.34
C ILE A 197 16.50 -1.05 -8.59
N PHE A 198 16.30 -1.76 -9.69
CA PHE A 198 17.15 -2.87 -10.12
C PHE A 198 18.01 -2.51 -11.32
N ASP A 199 19.10 -3.26 -11.50
CA ASP A 199 19.91 -3.23 -12.72
C ASP A 199 19.22 -4.07 -13.80
N GLY A 200 18.65 -3.42 -14.80
CA GLY A 200 18.04 -4.05 -15.97
C GLY A 200 19.06 -4.46 -17.04
N GLY A 201 20.34 -4.15 -16.84
CA GLY A 201 21.40 -4.48 -17.77
C GLY A 201 21.46 -3.52 -18.96
N ARG A 202 21.86 -4.06 -20.12
CA ARG A 202 22.01 -3.30 -21.36
C ARG A 202 21.08 -3.83 -22.43
N ILE A 203 20.40 -2.93 -23.14
CA ILE A 203 19.51 -3.23 -24.26
C ILE A 203 19.89 -2.31 -25.42
N ALA A 204 19.88 -2.82 -26.65
CA ALA A 204 20.17 -1.99 -27.80
C ALA A 204 19.08 -0.94 -27.99
N ALA A 205 19.46 0.32 -28.26
CA ALA A 205 18.47 1.40 -28.38
C ALA A 205 17.38 1.08 -29.43
N SER A 206 17.77 0.43 -30.52
CA SER A 206 16.88 -0.01 -31.60
C SER A 206 15.81 -1.03 -31.19
N ASP A 207 16.05 -1.81 -30.14
CA ASP A 207 15.11 -2.84 -29.68
C ASP A 207 13.88 -2.20 -29.01
N ILE A 208 14.06 -1.01 -28.42
CA ILE A 208 12.98 -0.26 -27.75
C ILE A 208 12.28 0.71 -28.71
N GLU A 209 13.03 1.36 -29.61
CA GLU A 209 12.50 2.35 -30.56
C GLU A 209 11.40 1.79 -31.50
N THR A 210 11.29 0.47 -31.62
CA THR A 210 10.27 -0.19 -32.45
C THR A 210 9.05 -0.66 -31.68
N PHE A 211 9.09 -0.61 -30.34
CA PHE A 211 7.98 -1.00 -29.50
C PHE A 211 6.93 0.11 -29.44
N VAL A 212 5.65 -0.28 -29.50
CA VAL A 212 4.54 0.66 -29.39
C VAL A 212 3.99 0.56 -27.96
N PRO A 213 4.17 1.60 -27.12
CA PRO A 213 3.66 1.60 -25.76
C PRO A 213 2.13 1.50 -25.73
N PRO A 214 1.57 1.11 -24.57
CA PRO A 214 0.19 1.46 -24.24
C PRO A 214 0.01 2.99 -24.32
N PRO A 215 -0.73 3.52 -25.32
CA PRO A 215 -0.77 4.95 -25.60
C PRO A 215 -1.51 5.77 -24.54
N GLU A 216 -2.30 5.11 -23.69
CA GLU A 216 -2.95 5.71 -22.52
C GLU A 216 -1.97 6.13 -21.43
N GLU A 217 -0.83 5.44 -21.30
CA GLU A 217 0.08 5.57 -20.15
C GLU A 217 1.41 6.22 -20.54
N ILE A 218 1.98 5.84 -21.69
CA ILE A 218 3.29 6.29 -22.13
C ILE A 218 3.17 7.06 -23.45
N ARG A 219 3.73 8.26 -23.47
CA ARG A 219 3.81 9.13 -24.65
C ARG A 219 4.96 8.73 -25.57
N ASP A 220 6.14 8.48 -25.00
CA ASP A 220 7.35 8.15 -25.75
C ASP A 220 8.45 7.57 -24.82
N TYR A 221 9.55 7.09 -25.42
CA TYR A 221 10.76 6.67 -24.71
C TYR A 221 11.95 7.54 -25.04
N HIS A 222 12.82 7.75 -24.05
CA HIS A 222 13.98 8.62 -24.21
C HIS A 222 15.24 7.96 -23.68
N TRP A 223 16.26 7.85 -24.54
CA TRP A 223 17.61 7.48 -24.15
C TRP A 223 18.39 8.75 -23.78
N VAL A 224 18.67 8.93 -22.49
CA VAL A 224 19.19 10.19 -21.94
C VAL A 224 20.62 10.02 -21.45
N ALA A 225 21.51 10.95 -21.84
CA ALA A 225 22.86 10.97 -21.31
C ALA A 225 22.84 11.34 -19.81
N PRO A 226 23.70 10.76 -18.95
CA PRO A 226 23.71 11.03 -17.51
C PRO A 226 23.69 12.51 -17.11
N ALA A 227 24.37 13.37 -17.87
CA ALA A 227 24.45 14.80 -17.60
C ALA A 227 23.12 15.56 -17.86
N GLU A 228 22.21 15.00 -18.64
CA GLU A 228 20.94 15.62 -19.02
C GLU A 228 19.77 15.17 -18.15
N ILE A 229 19.92 14.06 -17.40
CA ILE A 229 18.89 13.48 -16.54
C ILE A 229 18.25 14.51 -15.59
N PRO A 230 19.03 15.38 -14.89
CA PRO A 230 18.44 16.35 -13.95
C PRO A 230 17.50 17.38 -14.60
N LEU A 231 17.50 17.51 -15.93
CA LEU A 231 16.62 18.43 -16.66
C LEU A 231 15.26 17.80 -17.01
N ARG A 232 15.08 16.50 -16.77
CA ARG A 232 13.96 15.71 -17.28
C ARG A 232 13.13 15.02 -16.21
N VAL A 233 13.72 14.79 -15.03
CA VAL A 233 13.10 14.03 -13.95
C VAL A 233 12.96 14.87 -12.68
N LYS A 234 12.17 14.41 -11.73
CA LYS A 234 12.08 15.02 -10.40
C LYS A 234 13.43 15.03 -9.69
N ASP A 235 13.66 16.07 -8.88
CA ASP A 235 14.92 16.25 -8.14
C ASP A 235 15.35 15.02 -7.32
N PHE A 236 14.41 14.31 -6.69
CA PHE A 236 14.74 13.11 -5.90
C PHE A 236 15.17 11.94 -6.80
N SER A 237 14.53 11.74 -7.95
CA SER A 237 14.93 10.74 -8.94
C SER A 237 16.31 11.08 -9.52
N ALA A 238 16.57 12.35 -9.81
CA ALA A 238 17.88 12.81 -10.30
C ALA A 238 18.99 12.51 -9.28
N ARG A 239 18.79 12.82 -7.99
CA ARG A 239 19.76 12.49 -6.93
C ARG A 239 20.01 11.00 -6.82
N ARG A 240 18.95 10.19 -6.83
CA ARG A 240 19.06 8.73 -6.69
C ARG A 240 19.79 8.10 -7.87
N ILE A 241 19.43 8.50 -9.10
CA ILE A 241 20.09 8.00 -10.31
C ILE A 241 21.55 8.42 -10.34
N ALA A 242 21.88 9.67 -9.98
CA ALA A 242 23.27 10.11 -9.86
C ALA A 242 24.07 9.25 -8.86
N GLY A 243 23.49 8.99 -7.68
CA GLY A 243 24.09 8.12 -6.67
C GLY A 243 24.27 6.66 -7.13
N ILE A 244 23.37 6.14 -7.95
CA ILE A 244 23.54 4.82 -8.57
C ILE A 244 24.70 4.83 -9.57
N LEU A 245 24.79 5.88 -10.40
CA LEU A 245 25.78 5.98 -11.47
C LEU A 245 27.21 6.21 -10.93
N ASP A 246 27.37 6.96 -9.85
CA ASP A 246 28.67 7.19 -9.21
C ASP A 246 29.01 6.18 -8.09
N GLY A 247 28.05 5.32 -7.74
CA GLY A 247 28.19 4.27 -6.72
C GLY A 247 28.04 4.75 -5.27
N THR A 248 27.77 6.04 -5.04
CA THR A 248 27.63 6.62 -3.68
C THR A 248 26.23 6.45 -3.08
N GLY A 249 25.24 6.17 -3.92
CA GLY A 249 23.83 6.04 -3.54
C GLY A 249 23.31 4.61 -3.61
N LEU A 250 24.17 3.59 -3.55
CA LEU A 250 23.75 2.19 -3.51
C LEU A 250 23.25 1.79 -2.12
N GLY A 251 22.25 0.91 -2.06
CA GLY A 251 21.68 0.41 -0.82
C GLY A 251 20.46 1.22 -0.37
N TYR A 252 20.47 1.75 0.86
CA TYR A 252 19.32 2.44 1.45
C TYR A 252 19.41 3.96 1.28
N THR A 253 18.33 4.59 0.81
CA THR A 253 18.21 6.04 0.67
C THR A 253 16.86 6.54 1.20
N GLU A 254 16.80 7.82 1.54
CA GLU A 254 15.55 8.52 1.89
C GLU A 254 15.37 9.73 0.97
N ALA A 255 14.26 9.78 0.25
CA ALA A 255 13.96 10.81 -0.75
C ALA A 255 15.11 11.01 -1.76
N GLY A 256 15.73 9.90 -2.19
CA GLY A 256 16.81 9.86 -3.17
C GLY A 256 18.18 10.28 -2.65
N SER A 257 18.35 10.42 -1.33
CA SER A 257 19.63 10.79 -0.69
C SER A 257 20.13 9.67 0.23
N PRO A 258 21.44 9.36 0.25
CA PRO A 258 22.01 8.46 1.25
C PRO A 258 21.72 8.95 2.66
N VAL A 259 21.39 8.02 3.56
CA VAL A 259 21.17 8.36 4.96
C VAL A 259 22.51 8.38 5.69
N ASP A 260 22.86 9.52 6.27
CA ASP A 260 24.02 9.64 7.14
C ASP A 260 23.79 8.82 8.42
N PRO A 261 24.59 7.78 8.71
CA PRO A 261 24.44 6.98 9.92
C PRO A 261 24.63 7.77 11.23
N GLY A 262 25.22 8.98 11.15
CA GLY A 262 25.37 9.89 12.29
C GLY A 262 24.18 10.83 12.52
N ARG A 263 23.18 10.84 11.63
CA ARG A 263 22.00 11.71 11.75
C ARG A 263 21.04 11.14 12.77
N SER A 264 20.93 11.79 13.93
CA SER A 264 19.86 11.48 14.89
C SER A 264 18.49 11.72 14.24
N PRO A 265 17.52 10.79 14.38
CA PRO A 265 16.15 11.08 13.99
C PRO A 265 15.63 12.24 14.85
N GLY A 266 15.20 13.31 14.18
CA GLY A 266 14.62 14.51 14.79
C GLY A 266 13.15 14.37 15.10
#